data_AF-A0A3D0GKQ0-F1
#
_entry.id   AF-A0A3D0GKQ0-F1
#
_cell.length_a   1.000
_cell.length_b   1.000
_cell.length_c   1.000
_cell.angle_alpha   90.00
_cell.angle_beta   90.00
_cell.angle_gamma   90.00
#
_symmetry.space_group_name_H-M   'P 1'
#
loop_
_entity.id
_entity.type
_entity.pdbx_description
1 polymer ?
#
loop_
_entity_poly.entity_id
_entity_poly.type
_entity_poly.pdbx_seq_one_letter_code
_entity_poly.pdbx_strand_id
1 'polypeptide(L)' 'MSHCPLIIISGRSGSGKSTALHLLEDEGFYCIDNLPLGLLENLLQEIEQAHFAHYRGVAVCVDSRNAWTNMGDLAPV' A
#
# COMPACT_ATOMS: atom_id res chain seq x y z
N MET A 1 -17.39 9.42 -9.34
CA MET A 1 -16.59 8.38 -8.65
C MET A 1 -15.33 9.07 -8.17
N SER A 2 -15.16 9.16 -6.85
CA SER A 2 -13.94 9.70 -6.25
C SER A 2 -12.84 8.67 -6.48
N HIS A 3 -11.87 8.98 -7.35
CA HIS A 3 -10.72 8.11 -7.52
C HIS A 3 -9.79 8.32 -6.33
N CYS A 4 -9.62 7.31 -5.48
CA CYS A 4 -8.61 7.30 -4.41
C CYS A 4 -7.32 6.66 -4.98
N PRO A 5 -6.25 7.44 -5.23
CA PRO A 5 -5.00 6.92 -5.78
C PRO A 5 -4.34 5.96 -4.79
N LEU A 6 -3.93 4.78 -5.27
CA LEU A 6 -3.06 3.87 -4.54
C LEU A 6 -1.63 3.96 -5.08
N ILE A 7 -0.66 4.22 -4.20
CA ILE A 7 0.77 4.22 -4.49
C ILE A 7 1.42 3.03 -3.79
N ILE A 8 2.15 2.21 -4.55
CA ILE A 8 2.95 1.12 -3.99
C ILE A 8 4.43 1.52 -4.03
N ILE A 9 5.05 1.59 -2.85
CA ILE A 9 6.47 1.83 -2.69
C ILE A 9 7.18 0.47 -2.52
N SER A 10 8.18 0.25 -3.37
CA SER A 10 9.04 -0.93 -3.33
C SER A 10 10.50 -0.50 -3.54
N GLY A 11 11.43 -1.42 -3.27
CA GLY A 11 12.87 -1.15 -3.38
C GLY A 11 13.70 -1.91 -2.36
N ARG A 12 15.01 -1.99 -2.63
CA ARG A 12 15.98 -2.68 -1.75
C ARG A 12 16.14 -1.97 -0.40
N SER A 13 16.73 -2.67 0.57
CA SER A 13 17.12 -2.03 1.83
C SER A 13 18.05 -0.83 1.55
N GLY A 14 17.80 0.30 2.23
CA GLY A 14 18.55 1.55 2.03
C GLY A 14 18.14 2.42 0.83
N SER A 15 17.15 2.01 0.02
CA SER A 15 16.73 2.79 -1.18
C SER A 15 15.84 4.02 -0.89
N GLY A 16 15.64 4.37 0.38
CA GLY A 16 14.84 5.55 0.75
C GLY A 16 13.32 5.34 0.80
N LYS A 17 12.81 4.10 0.87
CA LYS A 17 11.35 3.82 0.93
C LYS A 17 10.65 4.56 2.07
N SER A 18 11.23 4.53 3.26
CA SER A 18 10.67 5.26 4.43
C SER A 18 10.69 6.77 4.21
N THR A 19 11.71 7.32 3.54
CA THR A 19 11.75 8.74 3.16
C THR A 19 10.65 9.09 2.17
N ALA A 20 10.43 8.25 1.15
CA ALA A 20 9.34 8.44 0.20
C ALA A 20 7.96 8.36 0.87
N LEU A 21 7.79 7.43 1.81
CA LEU A 21 6.55 7.27 2.57
C LEU A 21 6.26 8.50 3.44
N HIS A 22 7.23 9.01 4.19
CA HIS A 22 7.06 10.23 4.99
C HIS A 22 6.72 11.45 4.12
N LEU A 23 7.34 11.59 2.94
CA LEU A 23 7.02 12.69 2.03
C LEU A 23 5.57 12.60 1.53
N LEU A 24 5.05 11.39 1.29
CA LEU A 24 3.66 11.19 0.90
C LEU A 24 2.71 11.50 2.06
N GLU A 25 3.08 11.16 3.29
CA GLU A 25 2.34 11.52 4.50
C GLU A 25 2.20 13.04 4.63
N ASP A 26 3.32 13.77 4.46
CA ASP A 26 3.33 15.24 4.44
C ASP A 26 2.43 15.84 3.33
N GLU A 27 2.32 15.14 2.19
CA GLU A 27 1.44 15.51 1.06
C GLU A 27 -0.03 15.07 1.24
N GLY A 28 -0.38 14.51 2.41
CA GLY A 28 -1.75 14.16 2.78
C GLY A 28 -2.21 12.76 2.35
N PHE A 29 -1.27 11.84 2.08
CA PHE A 29 -1.59 10.43 1.84
C PHE A 29 -1.69 9.64 3.15
N TYR A 30 -2.60 8.67 3.18
CA TYR A 30 -2.58 7.65 4.23
C TYR A 30 -1.47 6.65 3.96
N CYS A 31 -0.49 6.60 4.85
CA CYS A 31 0.72 5.83 4.65
C CYS A 31 0.74 4.56 5.51
N ILE A 32 1.02 3.42 4.88
CA ILE A 32 1.17 2.12 5.55
C ILE A 32 2.57 1.58 5.24
N ASP A 33 3.38 1.37 6.28
CA ASP A 33 4.67 0.70 6.14
C ASP A 33 4.55 -0.82 6.38
N ASN A 34 5.43 -1.59 5.75
CA ASN A 34 5.57 -3.03 5.93
C ASN A 34 4.26 -3.84 5.79
N LEU A 35 3.40 -3.49 4.83
CA LEU A 35 2.14 -4.22 4.60
C LEU A 35 2.44 -5.61 4.01
N PRO A 36 1.98 -6.70 4.63
CA PRO A 36 2.01 -8.03 4.02
C PRO A 36 1.16 -8.07 2.74
N LEU A 37 1.66 -8.73 1.68
CA LEU A 37 0.93 -8.81 0.40
C LEU A 37 -0.48 -9.40 0.55
N GLY A 38 -0.67 -10.39 1.44
CA GLY A 38 -1.97 -11.01 1.68
C GLY A 38 -3.04 -10.08 2.27
N LEU A 39 -2.67 -8.87 2.72
CA LEU A 39 -3.62 -7.86 3.18
C LEU A 39 -3.90 -6.77 2.14
N LEU A 40 -3.23 -6.80 0.99
CA LEU A 40 -3.41 -5.79 -0.06
C LEU A 40 -4.83 -5.82 -0.63
N GLU A 41 -5.43 -6.99 -0.80
CA GLU A 41 -6.81 -7.13 -1.29
C GLU A 41 -7.82 -6.51 -0.33
N ASN A 42 -7.68 -6.78 0.97
CA ASN A 42 -8.54 -6.16 1.99
C ASN A 42 -8.38 -4.64 2.01
N LEU A 43 -7.14 -4.15 1.87
CA LEU A 43 -6.89 -2.73 1.78
C LEU A 43 -7.58 -2.10 0.56
N LEU A 44 -7.53 -2.75 -0.60
CA LEU A 44 -8.21 -2.26 -1.80
C LEU A 44 -9.72 -2.12 -1.60
N GLN A 45 -10.35 -3.08 -0.92
CA GLN A 45 -11.78 -3.02 -0.59
C GLN A 45 -12.13 -1.88 0.39
N GLU A 46 -11.22 -1.60 1.32
CA GLU A 46 -11.37 -0.51 2.30
C GLU A 46 -11.15 0.88 1.67
N ILE A 47 -10.21 1.00 0.72
CA ILE A 47 -9.88 2.27 0.04
C ILE A 47 -11.07 2.84 -0.74
N GLU A 48 -11.97 1.98 -1.23
CA GLU A 48 -13.18 2.40 -1.92
C GLU A 48 -14.25 2.95 -0.98
N GLN A 49 -14.09 2.78 0.34
CA GLN A 49 -15.03 3.26 1.34
C GLN A 49 -14.77 4.72 1.75
N ALA A 50 -15.79 5.36 2.34
CA ALA A 50 -15.74 6.75 2.79
C ALA A 50 -14.62 7.04 3.82
N HIS A 51 -14.04 5.99 4.43
CA HIS A 51 -12.95 6.08 5.40
C HIS A 51 -11.69 6.77 4.88
N PHE A 52 -11.45 6.75 3.56
CA PHE A 52 -10.28 7.40 2.95
C PHE A 52 -10.62 8.69 2.21
N ALA A 53 -11.86 9.15 2.28
CA ALA A 53 -12.32 10.32 1.52
C ALA A 53 -11.63 11.63 1.93
N HIS A 54 -11.04 11.71 3.13
CA HIS A 54 -10.29 12.87 3.60
C HIS A 54 -8.80 12.83 3.26
N TYR A 55 -8.30 11.70 2.76
CA TYR A 55 -6.91 11.60 2.30
C TYR A 55 -6.82 11.88 0.80
N ARG A 56 -5.65 12.34 0.36
CA ARG A 56 -5.34 12.54 -1.06
C ARG A 56 -5.18 11.22 -1.82
N GLY A 57 -4.88 10.15 -1.09
CA GLY A 57 -4.71 8.79 -1.57
C GLY A 57 -4.12 7.90 -0.48
N VAL A 58 -3.80 6.67 -0.85
CA VAL A 58 -3.14 5.70 0.03
C VAL A 58 -1.77 5.33 -0.53
N ALA A 59 -0.75 5.30 0.32
CA ALA A 59 0.60 4.89 -0.01
C ALA A 59 0.99 3.69 0.85
N VAL A 60 1.52 2.65 0.22
CA VAL A 60 1.84 1.39 0.88
C VAL A 60 3.26 0.97 0.55
N CYS A 61 4.06 0.71 1.58
CA CYS A 61 5.35 0.07 1.39
C CYS A 61 5.18 -1.46 1.53
N VAL A 62 5.49 -2.18 0.46
CA VAL A 62 5.40 -3.65 0.43
C VAL A 62 6.78 -4.25 0.69
N ASP A 63 6.88 -5.11 1.70
CA ASP A 63 8.11 -5.83 2.03
C ASP A 63 8.11 -7.23 1.41
N SER A 64 9.11 -7.50 0.55
CA SER A 64 9.28 -8.79 -0.14
C SER A 64 9.54 -9.97 0.82
N ARG A 65 9.91 -9.71 2.08
CA ARG A 65 10.07 -10.74 3.11
C ARG A 65 8.73 -11.25 3.62
N ASN A 66 7.68 -10.42 3.58
CA ASN A 66 6.32 -10.77 3.98
C ASN A 66 5.43 -11.17 2.78
N ALA A 67 6.01 -11.27 1.58
CA ALA A 67 5.30 -11.67 0.36
C ALA A 67 4.83 -13.13 0.36
N TRP A 68 5.45 -13.98 1.19
CA TRP A 68 5.31 -15.44 1.12
C TRP A 68 4.14 -16.01 1.92
N THR A 69 3.35 -15.18 2.60
CA THR A 69 2.37 -15.67 3.58
C THR A 69 1.05 -16.18 2.97
N ASN A 70 0.84 -16.10 1.64
CA ASN A 70 -0.29 -16.80 0.98
C ASN A 70 -0.12 -16.90 -0.56
N MET A 71 0.97 -17.51 -1.03
CA MET A 71 1.13 -17.85 -2.47
C MET A 71 0.37 -19.15 -2.84
N GLY A 72 -0.82 -19.37 -2.26
CA GLY A 72 -1.70 -20.51 -2.55
C GLY A 72 -2.73 -20.25 -3.66
N ASP A 73 -3.11 -18.98 -3.90
CA ASP A 73 -4.29 -18.63 -4.71
C ASP A 73 -4.01 -17.87 -6.02
N LEU A 74 -2.74 -17.69 -6.40
CA LEU A 74 -2.41 -17.23 -7.77
C LEU A 74 -2.42 -18.43 -8.73
N ALA A 75 -3.56 -19.10 -8.85
CA ALA A 75 -3.77 -20.04 -9.94
C ALA A 75 -3.75 -19.27 -11.26
N PRO A 76 -2.96 -19.70 -12.26
CA PRO A 76 -3.04 -19.11 -13.60
C PRO A 76 -4.45 -19.38 -14.14
N VAL A 77 -5.16 -18.31 -14.49
CA VAL A 77 -6.39 -18.35 -15.29
C VAL A 77 -6.14 -18.97 -16.66
#